data_AF-A0A355V476-F1
#
_entry.id   AF-A0A355V476-F1
#
_cell.length_a   1.000
_cell.length_b   1.000
_cell.length_c   1.000
_cell.angle_alpha   90.00
_cell.angle_beta   90.00
_cell.angle_gamma   90.00
#
_symmetry.space_group_name_H-M   'P 1'
#
loop_
_entity.id
_entity.type
_entity.pdbx_description
1 polymer ?
#
loop_
_entity_poly.entity_id
_entity_poly.type
_entity_poly.pdbx_seq_one_letter_code
_entity_poly.pdbx_strand_id
1 'polypeptide(L)'
;VNKIDRPDARLNEVQDEILELLLELDASDDQLLSPVVWCSGRDGTATLDLNKKGTDLSPLFETILNHIKPMEVDEKGPAQILVSSIDYNDYVGRIGVGRIERGVINQGQGVVVTNYNNIHLKAPGKLANLYQIEG
;
A
#
# COMPACT_ATOMS: atom_id res chain seq x y z
N VAL A 1 11.86 10.51 -0.85
CA VAL A 1 13.23 10.29 -0.33
C VAL A 1 13.27 10.59 1.17
N ASN A 2 13.81 9.68 1.99
CA ASN A 2 13.87 9.84 3.46
C ASN A 2 15.31 10.13 3.94
N LYS A 3 15.46 10.58 5.19
CA LYS A 3 16.72 10.89 5.89
C LYS A 3 17.43 12.15 5.37
N ILE A 4 16.66 13.17 5.00
CA ILE A 4 17.22 14.46 4.54
C ILE A 4 17.94 15.25 5.65
N ASP A 5 17.76 14.85 6.91
CA ASP A 5 18.40 15.45 8.09
C ASP A 5 19.88 15.06 8.27
N ARG A 6 20.39 14.16 7.43
CA ARG A 6 21.78 13.70 7.53
C ARG A 6 22.74 14.73 6.93
N PRO A 7 23.88 15.03 7.59
CA PRO A 7 24.84 16.01 7.09
C PRO A 7 25.52 15.59 5.79
N ASP A 8 25.57 14.29 5.52
CA ASP A 8 26.13 13.68 4.31
C ASP A 8 25.08 13.42 3.21
N ALA A 9 23.87 13.99 3.33
CA ALA A 9 22.80 13.79 2.36
C ALA A 9 23.09 14.48 1.01
N ARG A 10 23.10 13.70 -0.08
CA ARG A 10 23.31 14.16 -1.46
C ARG A 10 21.98 14.38 -2.18
N LEU A 11 21.16 15.32 -1.70
CA LEU A 11 19.75 15.41 -2.10
C LEU A 11 19.54 15.64 -3.61
N ASN A 12 20.36 16.50 -4.23
CA ASN A 12 20.28 16.75 -5.67
C ASN A 12 20.68 15.52 -6.50
N GLU A 13 21.82 14.90 -6.17
CA GLU A 13 22.33 13.73 -6.91
C GLU A 13 21.36 12.54 -6.82
N VAL A 14 20.74 12.32 -5.67
CA VAL A 14 19.77 11.23 -5.48
C VAL A 14 18.52 11.42 -6.34
N GLN A 15 18.09 12.66 -6.60
CA GLN A 15 16.96 12.91 -7.49
C GLN A 15 17.27 12.47 -8.92
N ASP A 16 18.46 12.82 -9.41
CA ASP A 16 18.91 12.46 -10.74
C ASP A 16 19.12 10.94 -10.86
N GLU A 17 19.73 10.30 -9.85
CA GLU A 17 19.91 8.84 -9.78
C GLU A 17 18.55 8.09 -9.83
N ILE A 18 17.51 8.61 -9.17
CA ILE A 18 16.15 8.02 -9.23
C ILE A 18 15.55 8.19 -10.64
N LEU A 19 15.71 9.37 -11.25
CA LEU A 19 15.18 9.61 -12.59
C LEU A 19 15.87 8.72 -13.63
N GLU A 20 17.19 8.60 -13.57
CA GLU A 20 17.99 7.72 -14.44
C GLU A 20 17.54 6.26 -14.31
N LEU A 21 17.37 5.77 -13.07
CA LEU A 21 16.86 4.42 -12.82
C LEU A 21 15.46 4.20 -13.42
N LEU A 22 14.56 5.17 -13.28
CA LEU A 22 13.22 5.07 -13.86
C LEU A 22 13.28 5.02 -15.39
N LEU A 23 14.17 5.81 -16.02
CA LEU A 23 14.38 5.76 -17.46
C LEU A 23 14.96 4.40 -17.91
N GLU A 24 15.91 3.83 -17.17
CA GLU A 24 16.46 2.50 -17.46
C GLU A 24 15.43 1.37 -17.35
N LEU A 25 14.39 1.56 -16.53
CA LEU A 25 13.28 0.62 -16.35
C LEU A 25 12.11 0.87 -17.31
N ASP A 26 12.30 1.71 -18.34
CA ASP A 26 11.26 2.11 -19.31
C ASP A 26 10.00 2.67 -18.63
N ALA A 27 10.18 3.50 -17.58
CA ALA A 27 9.07 4.11 -16.85
C ALA A 27 8.21 5.01 -17.77
N SER A 28 6.90 5.02 -17.53
CA SER A 28 5.98 5.89 -18.26
C SER A 28 6.15 7.37 -17.87
N ASP A 29 5.66 8.29 -18.71
CA ASP A 29 5.68 9.73 -18.42
C ASP A 29 5.06 10.06 -17.05
N ASP A 30 3.95 9.41 -16.70
CA ASP A 30 3.29 9.58 -15.40
C ASP A 30 4.20 9.17 -14.23
N GLN A 31 5.01 8.10 -14.41
CA GLN A 31 5.96 7.63 -13.41
C GLN A 31 7.15 8.56 -13.29
N LEU A 32 7.68 9.08 -14.41
CA LEU A 32 8.78 10.05 -14.43
C LEU A 32 8.39 11.39 -13.79
N LEU A 33 7.12 11.80 -13.92
CA LEU A 33 6.56 13.02 -13.34
C LEU A 33 6.01 12.84 -11.91
N SER A 34 6.30 11.70 -11.27
CA SER A 34 5.84 11.44 -9.90
C SER A 34 6.39 12.48 -8.91
N PRO A 35 5.57 12.96 -7.95
CA PRO A 35 6.01 13.95 -6.97
C PRO A 35 7.10 13.37 -6.06
N VAL A 36 8.21 14.08 -5.92
CA VAL A 36 9.28 13.72 -4.99
C VAL A 36 9.04 14.41 -3.66
N VAL A 37 8.71 13.63 -2.63
CA VAL A 37 8.59 14.12 -1.25
C VAL A 37 9.89 13.86 -0.49
N TRP A 38 10.43 14.91 0.12
CA TRP A 38 11.65 14.88 0.92
C TRP A 38 11.29 14.80 2.39
N CYS A 39 11.69 13.74 3.08
CA CYS A 39 11.28 13.44 4.44
C CYS A 39 12.46 13.29 5.40
N SER A 40 12.26 13.72 6.65
CA SER A 40 13.02 13.25 7.81
C SER A 40 12.08 12.47 8.71
N GLY A 41 12.19 11.14 8.68
CA GLY A 41 11.46 10.28 9.61
C GLY A 41 11.90 10.44 11.07
N ARG A 42 13.14 10.93 11.31
CA ARG A 42 13.63 11.21 12.66
C ARG A 42 12.95 12.45 13.25
N ASP A 43 12.91 13.52 12.46
CA ASP A 43 12.39 14.81 12.91
C ASP A 43 10.87 14.94 12.66
N GLY A 44 10.26 13.96 11.99
CA GLY A 44 8.82 13.92 11.70
C GLY A 44 8.38 14.99 10.70
N THR A 45 9.23 15.32 9.71
CA THR A 45 8.97 16.41 8.77
C THR A 45 9.04 15.96 7.32
N ALA A 46 8.27 16.61 6.46
CA ALA A 46 8.29 16.41 5.02
C ALA A 46 8.23 17.77 4.28
N THR A 47 8.78 17.83 3.07
CA THR A 47 8.69 18.98 2.18
C THR A 47 8.71 18.53 0.72
N LEU A 48 8.09 19.32 -0.16
CA LEU A 48 8.20 19.16 -1.62
C LEU A 48 9.34 20.02 -2.21
N ASP A 49 9.86 20.97 -1.42
CA ASP A 49 10.89 21.92 -1.83
C ASP A 49 12.07 21.83 -0.85
N LEU A 50 13.24 21.43 -1.35
CA LEU A 50 14.47 21.31 -0.56
C LEU A 50 14.92 22.63 0.08
N ASN A 51 14.50 23.78 -0.47
CA ASN A 51 14.81 25.09 0.09
C ASN A 51 13.86 25.47 1.24
N LYS A 52 12.77 24.73 1.43
CA LYS A 52 11.79 24.96 2.49
C LYS A 52 11.89 23.84 3.50
N LYS A 53 12.25 24.20 4.73
CA LYS A 53 12.26 23.25 5.83
C LYS A 53 10.84 22.76 6.12
N GLY A 54 10.64 21.44 6.14
CA GLY A 54 9.38 20.83 6.53
C GLY A 54 9.06 21.12 8.00
N THR A 55 7.76 21.26 8.31
CA THR A 55 7.25 21.48 9.67
C THR A 55 6.64 20.22 10.27
N ASP A 56 6.03 19.38 9.43
CA ASP A 56 5.35 18.14 9.79
C ASP A 56 5.25 17.23 8.56
N LEU A 57 4.57 16.09 8.70
CA LEU A 57 4.38 15.10 7.62
C LEU A 57 3.16 15.40 6.71
N SER A 58 2.47 16.53 6.88
CA SER A 58 1.29 16.84 6.07
C SER A 58 1.58 16.80 4.56
N PRO A 59 2.73 17.33 4.06
CA PRO A 59 3.03 17.23 2.63
C PRO A 59 3.09 15.79 2.11
N LEU A 60 3.53 14.83 2.93
CA LEU A 60 3.56 13.42 2.55
C LEU A 60 2.15 12.85 2.43
N PHE A 61 1.32 13.06 3.45
CA PHE A 61 -0.05 12.55 3.46
C PHE A 61 -0.92 13.20 2.39
N GLU A 62 -0.81 14.51 2.19
CA GLU A 62 -1.50 15.22 1.11
C GLU A 62 -1.08 14.71 -0.26
N THR A 63 0.22 14.47 -0.48
CA THR A 63 0.71 13.90 -1.73
C THR A 63 0.13 12.51 -1.97
N ILE A 64 0.07 11.65 -0.94
CA ILE A 64 -0.57 10.32 -1.03
C ILE A 64 -2.04 10.46 -1.43
N LEU A 65 -2.81 11.31 -0.76
CA LEU A 65 -4.24 11.50 -1.02
C LEU A 65 -4.53 12.08 -2.41
N ASN A 66 -3.68 12.99 -2.89
CA ASN A 66 -3.90 13.69 -4.17
C ASN A 66 -3.38 12.90 -5.37
N HIS A 67 -2.34 12.08 -5.20
CA HIS A 67 -1.68 11.37 -6.30
C HIS A 67 -2.16 9.93 -6.43
N ILE A 68 -2.42 9.22 -5.33
CA ILE A 68 -2.89 7.84 -5.37
C ILE A 68 -4.40 7.83 -5.53
N LYS A 69 -4.85 7.39 -6.72
CA LYS A 69 -6.29 7.26 -6.99
C LYS A 69 -6.91 6.24 -6.05
N PRO A 70 -8.12 6.51 -5.51
CA PRO A 70 -8.84 5.53 -4.73
C PRO A 70 -9.18 4.33 -5.61
N MET A 71 -9.34 3.18 -4.97
CA MET A 71 -9.80 1.97 -5.66
C MET A 71 -11.28 2.09 -5.97
N GLU A 72 -11.66 1.76 -7.19
CA GLU A 72 -13.07 1.58 -7.56
C GLU A 72 -13.51 0.17 -7.18
N VAL A 73 -14.32 0.05 -6.13
CA VAL A 73 -14.87 -1.23 -5.67
C VAL A 73 -16.39 -1.25 -5.82
N ASP A 74 -16.94 -2.38 -6.26
CA ASP A 74 -18.39 -2.60 -6.29
C ASP A 74 -18.86 -3.17 -4.95
N GLU A 75 -19.44 -2.33 -4.10
CA GLU A 75 -19.94 -2.72 -2.79
C GLU A 75 -21.20 -3.61 -2.85
N LYS A 76 -21.93 -3.60 -3.97
CA LYS A 76 -23.19 -4.35 -4.13
C LYS A 76 -22.98 -5.74 -4.72
N GLY A 77 -21.83 -5.98 -5.34
CA GLY A 77 -21.46 -7.26 -5.91
C GLY A 77 -21.22 -8.36 -4.87
N PRO A 78 -21.07 -9.62 -5.31
CA PRO A 78 -20.77 -10.72 -4.41
C PRO A 78 -19.37 -10.53 -3.80
N ALA A 79 -19.31 -10.73 -2.48
CA ALA A 79 -18.13 -10.67 -1.66
C ALA A 79 -16.92 -11.40 -2.26
N GLN A 80 -15.82 -10.69 -2.42
CA GLN A 80 -14.56 -11.22 -2.94
C GLN A 80 -13.37 -10.65 -2.16
N ILE A 81 -12.50 -11.55 -1.69
CA ILE A 81 -11.28 -11.21 -0.99
C ILE A 81 -10.10 -11.86 -1.72
N LEU A 82 -9.05 -11.09 -1.98
CA LEU A 82 -7.76 -11.62 -2.40
C LEU A 82 -6.88 -11.80 -1.17
N VAL A 83 -6.66 -13.06 -0.78
CA VAL A 83 -5.74 -13.40 0.31
C VAL A 83 -4.30 -13.30 -0.22
N SER A 84 -3.54 -12.35 0.32
CA SER A 84 -2.16 -12.07 -0.08
C SER A 84 -1.13 -12.76 0.81
N SER A 85 -1.49 -13.02 2.07
CA SER A 85 -0.65 -13.76 3.01
C SER A 85 -1.48 -14.61 3.95
N ILE A 86 -0.85 -15.63 4.52
CA ILE A 86 -1.45 -16.53 5.48
C ILE A 86 -0.63 -16.44 6.75
N ASP A 87 -1.32 -16.26 7.87
CA ASP A 87 -0.76 -16.30 9.21
C ASP A 87 -1.43 -17.44 10.00
N TYR A 88 -0.88 -17.77 11.17
CA TYR A 88 -1.34 -18.86 12.00
C TYR A 88 -1.21 -18.55 13.49
N ASN A 89 -2.25 -18.85 14.24
CA ASN A 89 -2.29 -18.73 15.69
C ASN A 89 -2.84 -20.03 16.31
N ASP A 90 -2.22 -20.55 17.37
CA ASP A 90 -2.63 -21.82 17.99
C ASP A 90 -4.06 -21.85 18.54
N TYR A 91 -4.61 -20.69 18.92
CA TYR A 91 -5.95 -20.58 19.49
C TYR A 91 -7.02 -20.26 18.43
N VAL A 92 -6.65 -19.54 17.36
CA VAL A 92 -7.59 -19.07 16.33
C VAL A 92 -7.54 -19.92 15.06
N GLY A 93 -6.42 -20.59 14.80
CA GLY A 93 -6.12 -21.34 13.58
C GLY A 93 -5.47 -20.47 12.49
N ARG A 94 -5.71 -20.82 11.23
CA ARG A 94 -5.18 -20.10 10.07
C ARG A 94 -5.93 -18.79 9.85
N ILE A 95 -5.17 -17.73 9.60
CA ILE A 95 -5.68 -16.38 9.33
C ILE A 95 -5.28 -16.02 7.90
N GLY A 96 -6.25 -15.71 7.06
CA GLY A 96 -5.98 -15.15 5.73
C GLY A 96 -5.95 -13.62 5.81
N VAL A 97 -4.82 -13.01 5.48
CA VAL A 97 -4.70 -11.56 5.40
C VAL A 97 -4.77 -11.16 3.93
N GLY A 98 -5.64 -10.22 3.63
CA GLY A 98 -5.96 -9.88 2.26
C GLY A 98 -6.78 -8.62 2.15
N ARG A 99 -7.08 -8.26 0.92
CA ARG A 99 -7.86 -7.07 0.58
C ARG A 99 -9.23 -7.48 0.04
N ILE A 100 -10.26 -6.76 0.43
CA ILE A 100 -11.60 -6.90 -0.13
C ILE A 100 -11.59 -6.22 -1.51
N GLU A 101 -11.83 -6.99 -2.57
CA GLU A 101 -11.87 -6.49 -3.95
C GLU A 101 -13.30 -6.12 -4.37
N ARG A 102 -14.31 -6.73 -3.73
CA ARG A 102 -15.72 -6.52 -4.06
C ARG A 102 -16.64 -6.90 -2.91
N GLY A 103 -17.76 -6.22 -2.80
CA GLY A 103 -18.83 -6.54 -1.86
C GLY A 103 -18.46 -6.24 -0.41
N VAL A 104 -19.30 -6.74 0.50
CA VAL A 104 -19.13 -6.57 1.94
C VAL A 104 -18.96 -7.93 2.61
N ILE A 105 -18.04 -7.99 3.56
CA ILE A 105 -17.70 -9.20 4.32
C ILE A 105 -18.21 -9.07 5.74
N ASN A 106 -18.97 -10.08 6.17
CA ASN A 106 -19.53 -10.15 7.51
C ASN A 106 -19.01 -11.36 8.27
N GLN A 107 -18.90 -11.23 9.59
CA GLN A 107 -18.54 -12.35 10.44
C GLN A 107 -19.59 -13.46 10.34
N GLY A 108 -19.12 -14.71 10.26
CA GLY A 108 -19.95 -15.88 10.09
C GLY A 108 -20.43 -16.15 8.66
N GLN A 109 -20.04 -15.32 7.69
CA GLN A 109 -20.41 -15.49 6.29
C GLN A 109 -19.78 -16.77 5.71
N GLY A 110 -20.59 -17.54 4.99
CA GLY A 110 -20.13 -18.68 4.20
C GLY A 110 -19.39 -18.21 2.96
N VAL A 111 -18.25 -18.82 2.67
CA VAL A 111 -17.39 -18.48 1.53
C VAL A 111 -16.96 -19.73 0.78
N VAL A 112 -16.44 -19.55 -0.43
CA VAL A 112 -15.79 -20.62 -1.18
C VAL A 112 -14.37 -20.19 -1.47
N VAL A 113 -13.40 -20.99 -1.01
CA VAL A 113 -11.98 -20.78 -1.32
C VAL A 113 -11.74 -21.25 -2.75
N THR A 114 -11.18 -20.36 -3.56
CA THR A 114 -10.77 -20.62 -4.94
C THR A 114 -9.26 -20.43 -5.07
N ASN A 115 -8.66 -21.00 -6.11
CA ASN A 115 -7.25 -20.83 -6.41
C ASN A 115 -7.06 -20.55 -7.91
N TYR A 116 -6.30 -19.52 -8.23
CA TYR A 116 -5.99 -19.15 -9.61
C TYR A 116 -5.23 -20.26 -10.35
N ASN A 117 -4.25 -20.89 -9.70
CA ASN A 117 -3.44 -21.97 -10.27
C ASN A 117 -4.16 -23.32 -10.29
N ASN A 118 -5.23 -23.46 -9.50
CA ASN A 118 -6.05 -24.68 -9.47
C ASN A 118 -7.53 -24.31 -9.50
N ILE A 119 -8.04 -24.12 -10.72
CA ILE A 119 -9.40 -23.67 -11.01
C ILE A 119 -10.47 -24.65 -10.47
N HIS A 120 -10.10 -25.92 -10.27
CA HIS A 120 -11.00 -26.94 -9.73
C HIS A 120 -11.07 -26.94 -8.21
N LEU A 121 -10.15 -26.27 -7.51
CA LEU A 121 -10.20 -26.13 -6.06
C LEU A 121 -11.37 -25.22 -5.68
N LYS A 122 -12.41 -25.82 -5.12
CA LYS A 122 -13.55 -25.13 -4.50
C LYS A 122 -13.82 -25.76 -3.16
N ALA A 123 -13.30 -25.15 -2.10
CA ALA A 123 -13.52 -25.62 -0.74
C ALA A 123 -14.50 -24.67 -0.02
N PRO A 124 -15.64 -25.16 0.50
CA PRO A 124 -16.50 -24.33 1.32
C PRO A 124 -15.77 -23.96 2.62
N GLY A 125 -15.98 -22.74 3.08
CA GLY A 125 -15.43 -22.21 4.31
C GLY A 125 -16.42 -21.26 4.99
N LYS A 126 -16.06 -20.84 6.20
CA LYS A 126 -16.81 -19.84 6.96
C LYS A 126 -15.81 -18.85 7.53
N LEU A 127 -16.11 -17.56 7.39
CA LEU A 127 -15.31 -16.50 8.01
C LEU A 127 -15.67 -16.45 9.50
N ALA A 128 -14.88 -17.11 10.35
CA ALA A 128 -15.19 -17.25 11.77
C ALA A 128 -15.05 -15.92 12.52
N ASN A 129 -13.91 -15.25 12.34
CA ASN A 129 -13.59 -13.95 12.93
C ASN A 129 -13.07 -13.01 11.85
N LEU A 130 -13.29 -11.72 12.04
CA LEU A 130 -12.72 -10.66 11.21
C LEU A 130 -11.83 -9.80 12.09
N TYR A 131 -10.62 -9.53 11.61
CA TYR A 131 -9.66 -8.68 12.28
C TYR A 131 -9.36 -7.49 11.37
N GLN A 132 -9.35 -6.29 11.94
CA GLN A 132 -8.89 -5.09 11.27
C GLN A 132 -7.47 -4.80 11.72
N ILE A 133 -6.61 -4.40 10.80
CA ILE A 133 -5.28 -3.90 11.15
C ILE A 133 -5.47 -2.46 11.64
N GLU A 134 -5.29 -2.27 12.95
CA GLU A 134 -5.21 -0.95 13.56
C GLU A 134 -3.73 -0.55 13.65
N GLY A 135 -3.41 0.65 13.16
CA GLY A 135 -2.06 1.20 13.14
C GLY A 135 -1.68 1.89 14.43
#